data_AF-A0A926Y302-F1
#
_entry.id   AF-A0A926Y302-F1
#
_cell.length_a   1.000
_cell.length_b   1.000
_cell.length_c   1.000
_cell.angle_alpha   90.00
_cell.angle_beta   90.00
_cell.angle_gamma   90.00
#
_symmetry.space_group_name_H-M   'P 1'
#
loop_
_entity.id
_entity.type
_entity.pdbx_description
1 polymer ?
#
loop_
_entity_poly.entity_id
_entity_poly.type
_entity_poly.pdbx_seq_one_letter_code
_entity_poly.pdbx_strand_id
1 'polypeptide(L)'
;METVVNNDQLITRIEKALDSMRPYLAADGGNVKILEVTDDKTVRLELVGSCGTCPMSAMTFKGGLEEAILKAVPEITKVEAVNLTPAY
;
A
#
# COMPACT_ATOMS: atom_id res chain seq x y z
N MET A 1 -4.90 -20.55 20.15
CA MET A 1 -5.72 -19.93 19.07
C MET A 1 -6.22 -18.56 19.56
N GLU A 2 -5.35 -17.67 20.06
CA GLU A 2 -4.33 -16.86 19.34
C GLU A 2 -4.94 -15.87 18.33
N THR A 3 -5.35 -14.72 18.85
CA THR A 3 -5.02 -13.36 18.39
C THR A 3 -5.06 -13.03 16.88
N VAL A 4 -6.19 -13.21 16.18
CA VAL A 4 -6.33 -12.75 14.77
C VAL A 4 -7.49 -11.77 14.53
N VAL A 5 -8.03 -11.09 15.54
CA VAL A 5 -9.31 -10.38 15.39
C VAL A 5 -9.18 -8.88 15.08
N ASN A 6 -8.01 -8.25 15.23
CA ASN A 6 -7.92 -6.78 15.13
C ASN A 6 -7.41 -6.26 13.76
N ASN A 7 -6.47 -6.95 13.11
CA ASN A 7 -5.88 -6.45 11.86
C ASN A 7 -6.75 -6.72 10.61
N ASP A 8 -7.64 -7.70 10.67
CA ASP A 8 -8.49 -8.08 9.53
C ASP A 8 -9.43 -6.93 9.08
N GLN A 9 -9.97 -6.16 10.02
CA GLN A 9 -10.82 -5.01 9.72
C GLN A 9 -10.03 -3.87 9.04
N LEU A 10 -8.80 -3.63 9.48
CA LEU A 10 -7.91 -2.64 8.84
C LEU A 10 -7.54 -3.10 7.43
N ILE A 11 -7.08 -4.35 7.29
CA ILE A 11 -6.71 -4.94 6.01
C ILE A 11 -7.88 -4.87 5.03
N THR A 12 -9.10 -5.23 5.47
CA THR A 12 -10.30 -5.16 4.62
C THR A 12 -10.57 -3.74 4.12
N ARG A 13 -10.45 -2.72 4.98
CA ARG A 13 -10.66 -1.32 4.59
C ARG A 13 -9.58 -0.81 3.64
N ILE A 14 -8.31 -1.13 3.92
CA ILE A 14 -7.18 -0.81 3.05
C ILE A 14 -7.37 -1.49 1.70
N GLU A 15 -7.71 -2.78 1.69
CA GLU A 15 -7.93 -3.55 0.46
C GLU A 15 -9.05 -2.95 -0.37
N LYS A 16 -10.14 -2.52 0.24
CA LYS A 16 -11.25 -1.84 -0.45
C LYS A 16 -10.85 -0.49 -1.04
N ALA A 17 -9.99 0.26 -0.36
CA ALA A 17 -9.42 1.51 -0.88
C ALA A 17 -8.50 1.24 -2.08
N LEU A 18 -7.64 0.23 -1.95
CA LEU A 18 -6.75 -0.21 -3.03
C LEU A 18 -7.53 -0.78 -4.22
N ASP A 19 -8.65 -1.47 -4.00
CA ASP A 19 -9.46 -2.05 -5.06
C ASP A 19 -10.03 -0.98 -6.00
N SER A 20 -10.42 0.17 -5.46
CA SER A 20 -10.80 1.34 -6.27
C SER A 20 -9.62 1.93 -7.06
N MET A 21 -8.38 1.74 -6.59
CA MET A 21 -7.18 2.21 -7.27
C MET A 21 -6.64 1.22 -8.29
N ARG A 22 -6.74 -0.09 -8.04
CA ARG A 22 -6.27 -1.18 -8.92
C ARG A 22 -6.54 -0.96 -10.42
N PRO A 23 -7.73 -0.54 -10.88
CA PRO A 23 -7.95 -0.26 -12.30
C PRO A 23 -7.08 0.89 -12.83
N TYR A 24 -6.85 1.93 -12.03
CA TYR A 24 -5.94 3.03 -12.37
C TYR A 24 -4.48 2.59 -12.34
N LEU A 25 -4.08 1.83 -11.32
CA LEU A 25 -2.71 1.29 -11.22
C LEU A 25 -2.42 0.38 -12.41
N ALA A 26 -3.36 -0.51 -12.76
CA ALA A 26 -3.25 -1.42 -13.89
C ALA A 26 -3.21 -0.69 -15.23
N ALA A 27 -3.94 0.42 -15.38
CA ALA A 27 -3.86 1.28 -16.55
C ALA A 27 -2.47 1.91 -16.72
N ASP A 28 -1.79 2.22 -15.61
CA ASP A 28 -0.40 2.68 -15.58
C ASP A 28 0.63 1.53 -15.72
N GLY A 29 0.15 0.28 -15.81
CA GLY A 29 0.99 -0.93 -15.86
C GLY A 29 1.59 -1.34 -14.52
N GLY A 30 1.10 -0.78 -13.42
CA GLY A 30 1.47 -1.11 -12.04
C GLY A 30 0.38 -1.86 -11.29
N ASN A 31 0.70 -2.31 -10.08
CA ASN A 31 -0.23 -2.88 -9.14
C ASN A 31 0.34 -2.79 -7.71
N VAL A 32 -0.47 -3.10 -6.71
CA VAL A 32 -0.07 -3.08 -5.31
C VAL A 32 -0.71 -4.22 -4.54
N LYS A 33 0.05 -4.80 -3.62
CA LYS A 33 -0.39 -5.90 -2.76
C LYS A 33 -0.07 -5.59 -1.30
N ILE A 34 -1.04 -5.78 -0.42
CA ILE A 34 -0.82 -5.65 1.03
C ILE A 34 -0.05 -6.89 1.49
N LEU A 35 1.02 -6.70 2.27
CA LEU A 35 1.78 -7.78 2.89
C LEU A 35 1.34 -7.98 4.33
N GLU A 36 1.40 -6.92 5.12
CA GLU A 36 1.07 -6.94 6.54
C GLU A 36 0.79 -5.53 7.06
N VAL A 37 0.17 -5.45 8.24
CA VAL A 37 0.02 -4.20 8.99
C VAL A 37 0.70 -4.40 10.34
N THR A 38 1.66 -3.55 10.65
CA THR A 38 2.41 -3.61 11.92
C THR A 38 1.60 -2.98 13.05
N ASP A 39 1.99 -3.29 14.29
CA ASP A 39 1.36 -2.73 15.51
C ASP A 39 1.47 -1.20 15.61
N ASP A 40 2.53 -0.63 15.01
CA ASP A 40 2.73 0.82 14.87
C ASP A 40 1.79 1.48 13.86
N LYS A 41 0.75 0.76 13.41
CA LYS A 41 -0.20 1.18 12.39
C LYS A 41 0.52 1.56 11.08
N THR A 42 1.59 0.85 10.76
CA THR A 42 2.31 0.98 9.49
C THR A 42 1.88 -0.14 8.54
N VAL A 43 1.38 0.22 7.37
CA VAL A 43 0.98 -0.75 6.33
C VAL A 43 2.18 -1.07 5.47
N ARG A 44 2.59 -2.33 5.44
CA ARG A 44 3.62 -2.83 4.54
C ARG A 44 2.95 -3.38 3.29
N LEU A 45 3.33 -2.84 2.14
CA LEU A 45 2.82 -3.25 0.84
C LEU A 45 3.95 -3.51 -0.14
N GLU A 46 3.64 -4.26 -1.17
CA GLU A 46 4.52 -4.58 -2.29
C GLU A 46 3.97 -3.91 -3.54
N LEU A 47 4.78 -3.07 -4.17
CA LEU A 47 4.49 -2.51 -5.47
C LEU A 47 4.91 -3.52 -6.55
N VAL A 48 4.00 -3.79 -7.47
CA VAL A 48 4.15 -4.78 -8.55
C VAL A 48 4.03 -4.05 -9.90
N GLY A 49 4.68 -4.57 -10.94
CA GLY A 49 4.61 -4.01 -12.30
C GLY A 49 5.53 -2.82 -12.54
N SER A 50 5.17 -1.96 -13.49
CA SER A 50 5.98 -0.83 -13.97
C SER A 50 6.34 0.19 -12.88
N CYS A 51 5.56 0.24 -11.80
CA CYS A 51 5.83 1.10 -10.65
C CYS A 51 7.10 0.70 -9.88
N GLY A 52 7.57 -0.54 -9.99
CA GLY A 52 8.81 -1.01 -9.37
C GLY A 52 10.08 -0.70 -10.16
N THR A 53 9.96 -0.37 -11.46
CA THR A 53 11.10 -0.24 -12.38
C THR A 53 11.56 1.19 -12.63
N CYS A 54 10.77 2.21 -12.25
CA CYS A 54 11.13 3.62 -12.38
C CYS A 54 11.31 4.27 -11.00
N PRO A 55 12.56 4.49 -10.52
CA PRO A 55 12.82 4.98 -9.17
C PRO A 55 12.25 6.38 -8.90
N MET A 56 12.10 7.20 -9.95
CA MET A 56 11.56 8.56 -9.83
C MET A 56 10.05 8.56 -9.63
N SER A 57 9.32 7.71 -10.37
CA SER A 57 7.86 7.62 -10.28
C SER A 57 7.40 6.89 -9.02
N ALA A 58 8.19 5.93 -8.53
CA ALA A 58 7.85 5.13 -7.36
C ALA A 58 7.63 5.97 -6.09
N MET A 59 8.42 7.04 -5.88
CA MET A 59 8.23 7.96 -4.75
C MET A 59 6.90 8.72 -4.83
N THR A 60 6.57 9.30 -5.98
CA THR A 60 5.31 10.05 -6.18
C THR A 60 4.10 9.12 -6.08
N PHE A 61 4.24 7.90 -6.62
CA PHE A 61 3.18 6.90 -6.62
C PHE A 61 2.91 6.35 -5.22
N LYS A 62 3.96 6.09 -4.42
CA LYS A 62 3.84 5.77 -2.99
C LYS A 62 3.06 6.87 -2.26
N GLY A 63 3.36 8.14 -2.54
CA GLY A 63 2.65 9.27 -1.94
C GLY A 63 1.14 9.24 -2.21
N GLY A 64 0.73 9.04 -3.47
CA GLY A 64 -0.68 8.97 -3.82
C GLY A 64 -1.42 7.78 -3.20
N LEU A 65 -0.75 6.62 -3.10
CA LEU A 65 -1.27 5.44 -2.40
C LEU A 65 -1.40 5.68 -0.89
N GLU A 66 -0.38 6.28 -0.28
CA GLU A 66 -0.37 6.62 1.14
C GLU A 66 -1.52 7.58 1.47
N GLU A 67 -1.69 8.65 0.70
CA GLU A 67 -2.81 9.60 0.89
C GLU A 67 -4.18 8.92 0.78
N ALA A 68 -4.37 8.03 -0.19
CA ALA A 68 -5.64 7.33 -0.36
C ALA A 68 -5.93 6.35 0.78
N ILE A 69 -4.90 5.64 1.26
CA ILE A 69 -5.01 4.74 2.41
C ILE A 69 -5.34 5.56 3.66
N LEU A 70 -4.62 6.67 3.91
CA LEU A 70 -4.88 7.56 5.06
C LEU A 70 -6.29 8.15 5.00
N LYS A 71 -6.79 8.48 3.80
CA LYS A 71 -8.15 9.00 3.60
C LYS A 71 -9.22 7.95 3.88
N ALA A 72 -8.98 6.70 3.51
CA ALA A 72 -9.92 5.60 3.76
C ALA A 72 -9.83 5.05 5.20
N VAL A 73 -8.62 5.06 5.76
CA VAL A 73 -8.25 4.51 7.07
C VAL A 73 -7.31 5.48 7.77
N PRO A 74 -7.86 6.52 8.43
CA PRO A 74 -7.06 7.53 9.14
C PRO A 74 -6.36 6.99 10.40
N GLU A 75 -6.60 5.72 10.73
CA GLU A 75 -5.91 5.02 11.81
C GLU A 75 -4.48 4.65 11.40
N ILE A 76 -4.21 4.47 10.10
CA ILE A 76 -2.86 4.19 9.61
C ILE A 76 -1.99 5.44 9.81
N THR A 77 -0.78 5.24 10.31
CA THR A 77 0.18 6.32 10.53
C THR A 77 1.15 6.45 9.36
N LYS A 78 1.51 5.32 8.73
CA LYS A 78 2.52 5.29 7.67
C LYS A 78 2.27 4.15 6.70
N VAL A 79 2.72 4.32 5.46
CA VAL A 79 2.73 3.27 4.45
C VAL A 79 4.16 3.03 3.98
N GLU A 80 4.56 1.77 3.93
CA GLU A 80 5.92 1.36 3.56
C GLU A 80 5.88 0.32 2.44
N ALA A 81 6.66 0.58 1.38
CA ALA A 81 6.74 -0.29 0.23
C ALA A 81 8.04 -1.11 0.30
N VAL A 82 7.93 -2.43 0.45
CA VAL A 82 9.11 -3.28 0.71
C VAL A 82 10.03 -3.47 -0.51
N ASN A 83 9.49 -3.24 -1.71
CA ASN A 83 10.22 -3.42 -2.97
C ASN A 83 10.61 -2.08 -3.63
N LEU A 84 10.49 -0.98 -2.88
CA LEU A 84 10.86 0.35 -3.33
C LEU A 84 12.33 0.55 -2.99
N THR A 85 13.22 -0.11 -3.75
CA THR A 85 14.65 0.11 -3.60
C THR A 85 14.96 1.50 -4.15
N PRO A 86 15.39 2.48 -3.33
CA PRO A 86 15.96 3.69 -3.90
C PRO A 86 17.20 3.24 -4.66
N ALA A 87 17.18 3.39 -5.99
CA ALA A 87 18.37 3.21 -6.80
C ALA A 87 19.38 4.27 -6.34
N TYR A 88 20.33 3.86 -5.48
CA TYR A 88 21.55 4.60 -5.20
C TYR A 88 22.70 3.93 -5.94
#